data_AF-A0A0N7JQL4-F1
#
_entry.id   AF-A0A0N7JQL4-F1
#
_cell.length_a   1.000
_cell.length_b   1.000
_cell.length_c   1.000
_cell.angle_alpha   90.00
_cell.angle_beta   90.00
_cell.angle_gamma   90.00
#
_symmetry.space_group_name_H-M   'P 1'
#
loop_
_entity.id
_entity.type
_entity.pdbx_description
1 polymer ?
#
loop_
_entity_poly.entity_id
_entity_poly.type
_entity_poly.pdbx_seq_one_letter_code
_entity_poly.pdbx_strand_id
1 'polypeptide(L)'
;MSVSFFDQFMSTTYLGIPLIALALTFPSILYPTLTTRWLNNRLLTLQGAFINRFVHQLLLPLNVSGHKWATLLASLMLFLISLNMLGLLPYTFTPTAQLSLNLGFAVPLWLATVIIGMRNQPNHALGHLLPEGTPNLLIPMLIIIETISLFIRPLALGVRLTANLTAGHLLIQLISTAAFVLLPLMPAVAILTATVLVLLTLLEVAVAMIQAYVFVLLLTLYLQENI
;
A
#
# COMPACT_ATOMS: atom_id res chain seq x y z
N MET A 1 -17.78 15.36 -25.60
CA MET A 1 -17.19 15.68 -24.29
C MET A 1 -16.06 14.70 -24.06
N SER A 2 -14.81 15.12 -24.23
CA SER A 2 -13.64 14.28 -23.92
C SER A 2 -13.58 14.10 -22.40
N VAL A 3 -14.33 13.14 -21.88
CA VAL A 3 -14.13 12.68 -20.50
C VAL A 3 -12.70 12.19 -20.47
N SER A 4 -11.85 12.92 -19.74
CA SER A 4 -10.44 12.56 -19.70
C SER A 4 -10.36 11.24 -18.96
N PHE A 5 -9.51 10.30 -19.40
CA PHE A 5 -9.27 9.06 -18.67
C PHE A 5 -8.83 9.33 -17.21
N PHE A 6 -8.38 10.54 -16.91
CA PHE A 6 -7.96 10.99 -15.59
C PHE A 6 -9.09 11.53 -14.71
N ASP A 7 -10.30 11.74 -15.22
CA ASP A 7 -11.42 12.27 -14.44
C ASP A 7 -11.79 11.34 -13.27
N GLN A 8 -11.50 10.04 -13.37
CA GLN A 8 -11.70 9.07 -12.28
C GLN A 8 -10.78 9.32 -11.06
N PHE A 9 -9.60 9.93 -11.26
CA PHE A 9 -8.66 10.23 -10.17
C PHE A 9 -8.91 11.60 -9.53
N MET A 10 -9.76 12.42 -10.13
CA MET A 10 -10.13 13.70 -9.55
C MET A 10 -10.97 13.48 -8.30
N SER A 11 -10.64 14.23 -7.25
CA SER A 11 -11.38 14.15 -5.99
C SER A 11 -12.83 14.55 -6.21
N THR A 12 -13.74 13.61 -5.97
CA THR A 12 -15.17 13.88 -6.09
C THR A 12 -15.60 14.84 -4.97
N THR A 13 -16.07 16.02 -5.38
CA THR A 13 -16.68 16.99 -4.48
C THR A 13 -18.18 17.01 -4.77
N TYR A 14 -18.98 16.78 -3.73
CA TYR A 14 -20.43 16.96 -3.82
C TYR A 14 -20.82 18.08 -2.87
N LEU A 15 -21.56 19.08 -3.38
CA LEU A 15 -21.97 20.25 -2.59
C LEU A 15 -20.80 20.96 -1.87
N GLY A 16 -19.62 21.00 -2.49
CA GLY A 16 -18.43 21.62 -1.91
C GLY A 16 -17.71 20.82 -0.82
N ILE A 17 -18.21 19.63 -0.46
CA ILE A 17 -17.56 18.74 0.52
C ILE A 17 -16.76 17.67 -0.24
N PRO A 18 -15.46 17.48 0.05
CA PRO A 18 -14.67 16.41 -0.54
C PRO A 18 -15.12 15.04 0.01
N LEU A 19 -15.53 14.12 -0.87
CA LEU A 19 -15.98 12.77 -0.48
C LEU A 19 -14.82 11.85 -0.05
N ILE A 20 -13.58 12.31 -0.11
CA ILE A 20 -12.40 11.54 0.31
C ILE A 20 -12.54 11.07 1.75
N ALA A 21 -13.04 11.93 2.66
CA ALA A 21 -13.23 11.57 4.06
C ALA A 21 -14.21 10.39 4.23
N LEU A 22 -15.32 10.39 3.48
CA LEU A 22 -16.27 9.30 3.49
C LEU A 22 -15.63 7.99 3.00
N ALA A 23 -14.90 8.05 1.89
CA ALA A 23 -14.19 6.90 1.33
C ALA A 23 -13.15 6.32 2.31
N LEU A 24 -12.43 7.17 3.06
CA LEU A 24 -11.46 6.75 4.06
C LEU A 24 -12.11 6.11 5.29
N THR A 25 -13.32 6.52 5.66
CA THR A 25 -14.05 5.91 6.80
C THR A 25 -14.71 4.58 6.45
N PHE A 26 -14.99 4.32 5.17
CA PHE A 26 -15.73 3.13 4.74
C PHE A 26 -15.09 1.80 5.15
N PRO A 27 -13.76 1.59 5.06
CA PRO A 27 -13.09 0.39 5.58
C PRO A 27 -13.43 0.03 7.03
N SER A 28 -13.65 1.01 7.90
CA SER A 28 -13.93 0.76 9.32
C SER A 28 -15.25 0.01 9.52
N ILE A 29 -16.21 0.16 8.60
CA ILE A 29 -17.53 -0.48 8.66
C ILE A 29 -17.41 -1.98 8.31
N LEU A 30 -16.41 -2.37 7.50
CA LEU A 30 -16.22 -3.76 7.06
C LEU A 30 -15.70 -4.69 8.16
N TYR A 31 -15.13 -4.11 9.23
CA TYR A 31 -14.63 -4.83 10.40
C TYR A 31 -15.54 -4.55 11.61
N PRO A 32 -16.66 -5.27 11.75
CA PRO A 32 -17.57 -5.07 12.87
C PRO A 32 -16.88 -5.33 14.21
N THR A 33 -17.29 -4.59 15.24
CA THR A 33 -16.74 -4.73 16.59
C THR A 33 -16.92 -6.16 17.09
N LEU A 34 -15.87 -6.70 17.71
CA LEU A 34 -15.89 -8.03 18.31
C LEU A 34 -17.00 -8.09 19.37
N THR A 35 -17.85 -9.11 19.28
CA THR A 35 -18.84 -9.36 20.33
C THR A 35 -18.17 -10.08 21.51
N THR A 36 -18.62 -9.80 22.73
CA THR A 36 -18.15 -10.45 23.98
C THR A 36 -18.53 -11.94 24.08
N ARG A 37 -19.11 -12.51 23.02
CA ARG A 37 -19.55 -13.90 22.94
C ARG A 37 -18.37 -14.80 22.60
N TRP A 38 -18.30 -15.96 23.23
CA TRP A 38 -17.25 -16.96 22.96
C TRP A 38 -17.35 -17.53 21.53
N LEU A 39 -18.57 -17.72 21.02
CA LEU A 39 -18.85 -18.09 19.63
C LEU A 39 -19.34 -16.87 18.86
N ASN A 40 -18.50 -16.39 17.94
CA ASN A 40 -18.79 -15.26 17.07
C ASN A 40 -19.39 -15.72 15.72
N ASN A 41 -19.87 -14.75 14.94
CA ASN A 41 -20.35 -14.97 13.57
C ASN A 41 -19.22 -15.53 12.67
N ARG A 42 -19.59 -16.32 11.65
CA ARG A 42 -18.64 -16.91 10.67
C ARG A 42 -17.72 -15.87 10.03
N LEU A 43 -18.23 -14.68 9.75
CA LEU A 43 -17.43 -13.58 9.20
C LEU A 43 -16.34 -13.13 10.19
N LEU A 44 -16.72 -12.89 11.45
CA LEU A 44 -15.80 -12.45 12.50
C LEU A 44 -14.74 -13.51 12.82
N THR A 45 -15.10 -14.80 12.79
CA THR A 45 -14.12 -15.87 13.02
C THR A 45 -13.13 -15.98 11.87
N LEU A 46 -13.57 -15.86 10.61
CA LEU A 46 -12.69 -15.84 9.45
C LEU A 46 -11.79 -14.60 9.43
N GLN A 47 -12.35 -13.42 9.70
CA GLN A 47 -11.57 -12.17 9.82
C GLN A 47 -10.54 -12.27 10.94
N GLY A 48 -10.93 -12.75 12.13
CA GLY A 48 -10.00 -12.94 13.25
C GLY A 48 -8.89 -13.96 12.94
N ALA A 49 -9.24 -15.08 12.29
CA ALA A 49 -8.27 -16.09 11.87
C ALA A 49 -7.29 -15.54 10.81
N PHE A 50 -7.78 -14.76 9.86
CA PHE A 50 -6.95 -14.06 8.88
C PHE A 50 -5.99 -13.12 9.61
N ILE A 51 -6.50 -12.17 10.39
CA ILE A 51 -5.69 -11.17 11.11
C ILE A 51 -4.61 -11.85 11.96
N ASN A 52 -4.95 -12.89 12.72
CA ASN A 52 -3.98 -13.61 13.55
C ASN A 52 -2.86 -14.26 12.74
N ARG A 53 -3.17 -14.90 11.61
CA ARG A 53 -2.14 -15.50 10.74
C ARG A 53 -1.22 -14.45 10.14
N PHE A 54 -1.78 -13.32 9.70
CA PHE A 54 -0.97 -12.22 9.13
C PHE A 54 -0.09 -11.56 10.19
N VAL A 55 -0.64 -11.26 11.36
CA VAL A 55 0.13 -10.68 12.47
C VAL A 55 1.27 -11.61 12.87
N HIS A 56 1.00 -12.91 12.97
CA HIS A 56 2.05 -13.90 13.23
C HIS A 56 3.14 -13.86 12.16
N GLN A 57 2.80 -13.88 10.87
CA GLN A 57 3.78 -13.81 9.78
C GLN A 57 4.61 -12.52 9.78
N LEU A 58 3.99 -11.37 10.07
CA LEU A 58 4.68 -10.08 10.16
C LEU A 58 5.62 -9.99 11.38
N LEU A 59 5.29 -10.68 12.47
CA LEU A 59 6.07 -10.64 13.72
C LEU A 59 7.20 -11.66 13.79
N LEU A 60 7.15 -12.74 13.00
CA LEU A 60 8.20 -13.76 12.95
C LEU A 60 9.64 -13.20 12.83
N PRO A 61 9.93 -12.20 11.96
CA PRO A 61 11.28 -11.64 11.85
C PRO A 61 11.62 -10.59 12.92
N LEU A 62 10.65 -10.13 13.71
CA LEU A 62 10.83 -8.99 14.62
C LEU A 62 11.38 -9.38 15.99
N ASN A 63 12.29 -8.57 16.52
CA ASN A 63 12.74 -8.66 17.91
C ASN A 63 11.62 -8.30 18.91
N VAL A 64 11.76 -8.74 20.17
CA VAL A 64 10.76 -8.56 21.24
C VAL A 64 10.37 -7.09 21.46
N SER A 65 11.33 -6.16 21.31
CA SER A 65 11.11 -4.71 21.35
C SER A 65 10.17 -4.21 20.25
N GLY A 66 10.22 -4.83 19.06
CA GLY A 66 9.37 -4.52 17.91
C GLY A 66 7.92 -4.99 18.05
N HIS A 67 7.63 -5.92 18.97
CA HIS A 67 6.28 -6.45 19.15
C HIS A 67 5.27 -5.39 19.63
N LYS A 68 5.75 -4.29 20.25
CA LYS A 68 4.90 -3.14 20.61
C LYS A 68 4.26 -2.48 19.39
N TRP A 69 4.89 -2.59 18.22
CA TRP A 69 4.42 -2.02 16.96
C TRP A 69 3.44 -2.92 16.20
N ALA A 70 3.24 -4.15 16.68
CA ALA A 70 2.38 -5.13 16.02
C ALA A 70 0.98 -4.60 15.75
N THR A 71 0.36 -3.92 16.72
CA THR A 71 -1.01 -3.41 16.59
C THR A 71 -1.11 -2.32 15.53
N LEU A 72 -0.14 -1.39 15.49
CA LEU A 72 -0.08 -0.33 14.49
C LEU A 72 0.09 -0.93 13.09
N LEU A 73 1.08 -1.81 12.91
CA LEU A 73 1.38 -2.46 11.63
C LEU A 73 0.19 -3.30 11.12
N ALA A 74 -0.46 -4.03 12.02
CA ALA A 74 -1.65 -4.80 11.70
C ALA A 74 -2.82 -3.92 11.25
N SER A 75 -3.09 -2.83 11.98
CA SER A 75 -4.17 -1.89 11.64
C SER A 75 -3.94 -1.23 10.27
N LEU A 76 -2.70 -0.82 10.00
CA LEU A 76 -2.33 -0.18 8.74
C LEU A 76 -2.43 -1.13 7.56
N MET A 77 -1.98 -2.38 7.74
CA MET A 77 -2.12 -3.41 6.73
C MET A 77 -3.58 -3.62 6.34
N LEU A 78 -4.46 -3.84 7.31
CA LEU A 78 -5.89 -4.07 7.07
C LEU A 78 -6.54 -2.85 6.38
N PHE A 79 -6.14 -1.65 6.80
CA PHE A 79 -6.60 -0.41 6.19
C PHE A 79 -6.18 -0.29 4.72
N LEU A 80 -4.92 -0.54 4.38
CA LEU A 80 -4.44 -0.47 3.00
C LEU A 80 -5.03 -1.58 2.12
N ILE A 81 -5.13 -2.82 2.62
CA ILE A 81 -5.74 -3.94 1.87
C ILE A 81 -7.19 -3.60 1.53
N SER A 82 -7.97 -3.15 2.52
CA SER A 82 -9.38 -2.83 2.31
C SER A 82 -9.57 -1.65 1.35
N LEU A 83 -8.80 -0.56 1.47
CA LEU A 83 -8.89 0.56 0.53
C LEU A 83 -8.53 0.15 -0.90
N ASN A 84 -7.46 -0.63 -1.09
CA ASN A 84 -7.04 -1.07 -2.42
C ASN A 84 -8.07 -2.01 -3.05
N MET A 85 -8.62 -2.95 -2.28
CA MET A 85 -9.63 -3.89 -2.76
C MET A 85 -10.95 -3.21 -3.09
N LEU A 86 -11.39 -2.25 -2.27
CA LEU A 86 -12.58 -1.45 -2.59
C LEU A 86 -12.37 -0.60 -3.83
N GLY A 87 -11.13 -0.13 -4.03
CA GLY A 87 -10.83 0.73 -5.15
C GLY A 87 -10.98 0.08 -6.52
N LEU A 88 -10.82 -1.25 -6.60
CA LEU A 88 -10.99 -2.02 -7.84
C LEU A 88 -12.44 -2.18 -8.29
N LEU A 89 -13.41 -1.80 -7.46
CA LEU A 89 -14.81 -1.88 -7.83
C LEU A 89 -15.13 -0.89 -8.98
N PRO A 90 -16.07 -1.23 -9.87
CA PRO A 90 -16.44 -0.34 -10.95
C PRO A 90 -17.02 0.97 -10.40
N TYR A 91 -16.59 2.09 -10.97
CA TYR A 91 -17.03 3.45 -10.61
C TYR A 91 -16.71 3.91 -9.18
N THR A 92 -15.81 3.22 -8.46
CA THR A 92 -15.34 3.71 -7.16
C THR A 92 -14.14 4.64 -7.31
N PHE A 93 -14.14 5.72 -6.53
CA PHE A 93 -12.97 6.59 -6.34
C PHE A 93 -11.99 5.91 -5.38
N THR A 94 -10.70 5.89 -5.74
CA THR A 94 -9.64 5.24 -4.96
C THR A 94 -8.78 6.30 -4.26
N PRO A 95 -8.91 6.51 -2.93
CA PRO A 95 -8.08 7.49 -2.22
C PRO A 95 -6.58 7.19 -2.33
N THR A 96 -6.21 5.91 -2.45
CA THR A 96 -4.82 5.42 -2.54
C THR A 96 -4.14 5.69 -3.88
N ALA A 97 -4.87 6.14 -4.91
CA ALA A 97 -4.28 6.64 -6.15
C ALA A 97 -3.64 8.03 -5.97
N GLN A 98 -4.08 8.80 -4.96
CA GLN A 98 -3.50 10.10 -4.67
C GLN A 98 -2.18 9.95 -3.89
N LEU A 99 -1.10 10.47 -4.47
CA LEU A 99 0.23 10.43 -3.87
C LEU A 99 0.28 11.13 -2.50
N SER A 100 -0.54 12.17 -2.31
CA SER A 100 -0.68 12.87 -1.05
C SER A 100 -1.08 11.94 0.11
N LEU A 101 -2.03 11.04 -0.10
CA LEU A 101 -2.50 10.12 0.94
C LEU A 101 -1.39 9.12 1.32
N ASN A 102 -0.75 8.50 0.32
CA ASN A 102 0.27 7.47 0.57
C ASN A 102 1.53 8.06 1.21
N LEU A 103 1.96 9.25 0.77
CA LEU A 103 3.05 9.97 1.44
C LEU A 103 2.66 10.41 2.85
N GLY A 104 1.40 10.79 3.06
CA GLY A 104 0.85 11.12 4.38
C GLY A 104 0.92 9.96 5.38
N PHE A 105 0.87 8.71 4.92
CA PHE A 105 1.14 7.55 5.78
C PHE A 105 2.64 7.19 5.83
N ALA A 106 3.32 7.16 4.69
CA ALA A 106 4.69 6.67 4.60
C ALA A 106 5.70 7.55 5.37
N VAL A 107 5.61 8.88 5.23
CA VAL A 107 6.59 9.80 5.83
C VAL A 107 6.53 9.78 7.36
N PRO A 108 5.37 9.91 8.02
CA PRO A 108 5.32 9.90 9.49
C PRO A 108 5.76 8.57 10.10
N LEU A 109 5.39 7.43 9.48
CA LEU A 109 5.77 6.11 9.99
C LEU A 109 7.25 5.84 9.83
N TRP A 110 7.81 6.17 8.67
CA TRP A 110 9.26 6.10 8.45
C TRP A 110 10.01 7.00 9.44
N LEU A 111 9.57 8.24 9.60
CA LEU A 111 10.18 9.20 10.51
C LEU A 111 10.13 8.69 11.96
N ALA A 112 9.01 8.07 12.37
CA ALA A 112 8.91 7.43 13.67
C ALA A 112 9.95 6.30 13.85
N THR A 113 10.16 5.44 12.85
CA THR A 113 11.19 4.39 12.92
C THR A 113 12.61 4.94 13.05
N VAL A 114 12.94 6.00 12.30
CA VAL A 114 14.25 6.66 12.38
C VAL A 114 14.48 7.32 13.74
N ILE A 115 13.47 8.03 14.28
CA ILE A 115 13.58 8.64 15.63
C ILE A 115 13.82 7.57 16.70
N ILE A 116 13.16 6.42 16.60
CA ILE A 116 13.32 5.33 17.57
C ILE A 116 14.73 4.75 17.51
N GLY A 117 15.28 4.54 16.32
CA GLY A 117 16.66 4.07 16.17
C GLY A 117 17.69 5.06 16.70
N MET A 118 17.53 6.34 16.38
CA MET A 118 18.37 7.40 16.94
C MET A 118 18.29 7.47 18.47
N ARG A 119 17.11 7.24 19.06
CA ARG A 119 16.92 7.31 20.51
C ARG A 119 17.49 6.10 21.24
N ASN A 120 17.34 4.90 20.68
CA ASN A 120 17.73 3.67 21.36
C ASN A 120 19.24 3.41 21.22
N GLN A 121 19.82 3.61 20.03
CA GLN A 121 21.23 3.32 19.74
C GLN A 121 21.83 4.31 18.71
N PRO A 122 22.17 5.55 19.12
CA PRO A 122 22.67 6.56 18.19
C PRO A 122 23.98 6.16 17.50
N ASN A 123 24.88 5.47 18.21
CA ASN A 123 26.17 5.03 17.66
C ASN A 123 26.01 3.91 16.62
N HIS A 124 25.07 2.99 16.82
CA HIS A 124 24.82 1.91 15.86
C HIS A 124 24.07 2.42 14.63
N ALA A 125 23.12 3.34 14.82
CA ALA A 125 22.39 3.99 13.73
C ALA A 125 23.31 4.83 12.82
N LEU A 126 24.28 5.56 13.41
CA LEU A 126 25.29 6.28 12.65
C LEU A 126 26.35 5.34 12.03
N GLY A 127 26.67 4.24 12.70
CA GLY A 127 27.56 3.19 12.17
C GLY A 127 26.99 2.50 10.93
N HIS A 128 25.67 2.33 10.83
CA HIS A 128 25.02 1.75 9.64
C HIS A 128 25.20 2.60 8.37
N LEU A 129 25.55 3.88 8.49
CA LEU A 129 25.87 4.73 7.33
C LEU A 129 27.20 4.33 6.67
N LEU A 130 28.00 3.49 7.31
CA LEU A 130 29.28 3.02 6.79
C LEU A 130 29.35 1.47 6.84
N PRO A 131 29.37 0.78 5.70
CA PRO A 131 29.60 -0.66 5.68
C PRO A 131 31.03 -0.96 6.13
N GLU A 132 31.17 -1.97 6.98
CA GLU A 132 32.44 -2.42 7.53
C GLU A 132 33.41 -2.82 6.41
N GLY A 133 34.64 -2.28 6.44
CA GLY A 133 35.71 -2.64 5.50
C GLY A 133 35.87 -1.76 4.26
N THR A 134 35.25 -0.58 4.19
CA THR A 134 35.46 0.34 3.04
C THR A 134 36.83 1.03 3.07
N PRO A 135 37.53 1.15 1.93
CA PRO A 135 38.80 1.89 1.86
C PRO A 135 38.60 3.39 2.09
N ASN A 136 39.56 4.01 2.79
CA ASN A 136 39.46 5.37 3.35
C ASN A 136 39.09 6.47 2.34
N LEU A 137 39.39 6.29 1.05
CA LEU A 137 39.10 7.26 -0.01
C LEU A 137 37.63 7.29 -0.45
N LEU A 138 36.90 6.17 -0.33
CA LEU A 138 35.51 6.05 -0.78
C LEU A 138 34.48 6.42 0.30
N ILE A 139 34.93 6.58 1.55
CA ILE A 139 34.09 6.86 2.72
C ILE A 139 33.18 8.08 2.51
N PRO A 140 33.66 9.25 2.06
CA PRO A 140 32.80 10.44 1.96
C PRO A 140 31.69 10.30 0.93
N MET A 141 31.98 9.63 -0.20
CA MET A 141 31.00 9.40 -1.26
C MET A 141 29.91 8.43 -0.82
N LEU A 142 30.29 7.37 -0.09
CA LEU A 142 29.34 6.34 0.33
C LEU A 142 28.35 6.86 1.37
N ILE A 143 28.80 7.69 2.32
CA ILE A 143 27.91 8.32 3.30
C ILE A 143 26.84 9.17 2.59
N ILE A 144 27.20 9.92 1.55
CA ILE A 144 26.25 10.72 0.77
C ILE A 144 25.22 9.81 0.09
N ILE A 145 25.64 8.69 -0.50
CA ILE A 145 24.73 7.76 -1.17
C ILE A 145 23.78 7.11 -0.16
N GLU A 146 24.27 6.67 1.01
CA GLU A 146 23.44 6.01 2.01
C GLU A 146 22.45 6.99 2.66
N THR A 147 22.85 8.23 2.91
CA THR A 147 21.92 9.27 3.38
C THR A 147 20.82 9.54 2.34
N ILE A 148 21.16 9.62 1.05
CA ILE A 148 20.16 9.74 -0.02
C ILE A 148 19.24 8.52 -0.09
N SER A 149 19.80 7.30 0.01
CA SER A 149 19.06 6.03 0.03
C SER A 149 18.01 6.01 1.15
N LEU A 150 18.40 6.46 2.34
CA LEU A 150 17.54 6.57 3.52
C LEU A 150 16.35 7.53 3.28
N PHE A 151 16.57 8.66 2.57
CA PHE A 151 15.50 9.60 2.21
C PHE A 151 14.61 9.14 1.05
N ILE A 152 15.15 8.41 0.07
CA ILE A 152 14.36 7.89 -1.07
C ILE A 152 13.38 6.80 -0.61
N ARG A 153 13.72 6.07 0.46
CA ARG A 153 12.95 4.95 0.99
C ARG A 153 11.45 5.22 1.23
N PRO A 154 11.02 6.24 2.02
CA PRO A 154 9.60 6.56 2.20
C PRO A 154 8.92 7.06 0.91
N LEU A 155 9.66 7.74 0.05
CA LEU A 155 9.14 8.23 -1.23
C LEU A 155 8.89 7.06 -2.20
N ALA A 156 9.82 6.11 -2.28
CA ALA A 156 9.69 4.91 -3.10
C ALA A 156 8.51 4.03 -2.65
N LEU A 157 8.28 3.91 -1.34
CA LEU A 157 7.11 3.22 -0.78
C LEU A 157 5.79 3.86 -1.25
N GLY A 158 5.65 5.17 -1.09
CA GLY A 158 4.44 5.91 -1.45
C GLY A 158 4.15 5.87 -2.95
N VAL A 159 5.18 6.11 -3.77
CA VAL A 159 5.09 6.10 -5.24
C VAL A 159 4.73 4.71 -5.76
N ARG A 160 5.26 3.64 -5.17
CA ARG A 160 4.96 2.27 -5.62
C ARG A 160 3.47 1.96 -5.51
N LEU A 161 2.83 2.38 -4.41
CA LEU A 161 1.41 2.08 -4.19
C LEU A 161 0.52 2.91 -5.12
N THR A 162 0.85 4.20 -5.32
CA THR A 162 0.10 5.02 -6.30
C THR A 162 0.29 4.56 -7.72
N ALA A 163 1.53 4.26 -8.13
CA ALA A 163 1.86 3.95 -9.52
C ALA A 163 1.15 2.66 -9.96
N ASN A 164 1.16 1.62 -9.13
CA ASN A 164 0.51 0.36 -9.47
C ASN A 164 -1.00 0.53 -9.64
N LEU A 165 -1.67 1.17 -8.68
CA LEU A 165 -3.13 1.36 -8.76
C LEU A 165 -3.55 2.33 -9.87
N THR A 166 -2.83 3.44 -10.06
CA THR A 166 -3.15 4.40 -11.13
C THR A 166 -2.93 3.79 -12.52
N ALA A 167 -1.79 3.12 -12.73
CA ALA A 167 -1.49 2.47 -14.00
C ALA A 167 -2.45 1.31 -14.29
N GLY A 168 -2.75 0.48 -13.29
CA GLY A 168 -3.71 -0.62 -13.41
C GLY A 168 -5.10 -0.16 -13.83
N HIS A 169 -5.65 0.86 -13.15
CA HIS A 169 -6.94 1.44 -13.51
C HIS A 169 -6.96 2.05 -14.92
N LEU A 170 -5.90 2.77 -15.32
CA LEU A 170 -5.78 3.31 -16.67
C LEU A 170 -5.71 2.20 -17.73
N LEU A 171 -4.96 1.12 -17.47
CA LEU A 171 -4.87 -0.02 -18.37
C LEU A 171 -6.21 -0.73 -18.54
N ILE A 172 -6.95 -0.95 -17.45
CA ILE A 172 -8.30 -1.53 -17.48
C ILE A 172 -9.23 -0.67 -18.33
N GLN A 173 -9.20 0.66 -18.14
CA GLN A 173 -10.06 1.57 -18.89
C GLN A 173 -9.71 1.62 -20.38
N LEU A 174 -8.42 1.69 -20.73
CA LEU A 174 -7.97 1.68 -22.13
C LEU A 174 -8.41 0.40 -22.85
N ILE A 175 -8.19 -0.78 -22.24
CA ILE A 175 -8.54 -2.06 -22.85
C ILE A 175 -10.06 -2.24 -22.90
N SER A 176 -10.80 -1.78 -21.88
CA SER A 176 -12.26 -1.77 -21.91
C SER A 176 -12.82 -0.93 -23.05
N THR A 177 -12.26 0.27 -23.30
CA THR A 177 -12.69 1.11 -24.43
C THR A 177 -12.34 0.48 -25.78
N ALA A 178 -11.15 -0.13 -25.90
CA ALA A 178 -10.75 -0.86 -27.10
C ALA A 178 -11.69 -2.03 -27.39
N ALA A 179 -12.02 -2.84 -26.37
CA ALA A 179 -12.95 -3.98 -26.52
C ALA A 179 -14.35 -3.52 -26.95
N PHE A 180 -14.85 -2.41 -26.39
CA PHE A 180 -16.15 -1.85 -26.76
C PHE A 180 -16.19 -1.33 -28.21
N VAL A 181 -15.14 -0.66 -28.67
CA VAL A 181 -15.03 -0.15 -30.05
C VAL A 181 -14.82 -1.29 -31.06
N LEU A 182 -14.10 -2.33 -30.69
CA LEU A 182 -13.84 -3.50 -31.55
C LEU A 182 -15.07 -4.41 -31.72
N LEU A 183 -16.01 -4.39 -30.77
CA LEU A 183 -17.19 -5.26 -30.78
C LEU A 183 -18.04 -5.16 -32.07
N PRO A 184 -18.40 -3.96 -32.57
CA PRO A 184 -19.12 -3.84 -33.85
C PRO A 184 -18.25 -4.04 -35.10
N LEU A 185 -16.92 -3.88 -35.01
CA LEU A 185 -16.02 -3.93 -36.17
C LEU A 185 -15.49 -5.34 -36.46
N MET A 186 -14.97 -6.01 -35.42
CA MET A 186 -14.29 -7.31 -35.50
C MET A 186 -14.60 -8.15 -34.25
N PRO A 187 -15.72 -8.87 -34.20
CA PRO A 187 -16.19 -9.54 -32.98
C PRO A 187 -15.22 -10.62 -32.46
N ALA A 188 -14.51 -11.33 -33.35
CA ALA A 188 -13.51 -12.32 -32.95
C ALA A 188 -12.33 -11.69 -32.17
N VAL A 189 -11.86 -10.51 -32.61
CA VAL A 189 -10.80 -9.77 -31.92
C VAL A 189 -11.32 -9.15 -30.63
N ALA A 190 -12.57 -8.67 -30.61
CA ALA A 190 -13.20 -8.13 -29.42
C ALA A 190 -13.27 -9.18 -28.29
N ILE A 191 -13.64 -10.43 -28.61
CA ILE A 191 -13.67 -11.53 -27.63
C ILE A 191 -12.27 -11.77 -27.05
N LEU A 192 -11.24 -11.81 -27.91
CA LEU A 192 -9.85 -11.93 -27.43
C LEU A 192 -9.49 -10.77 -26.48
N THR A 193 -9.76 -9.53 -26.85
CA THR A 193 -9.49 -8.37 -25.97
C THR A 193 -10.27 -8.43 -24.65
N ALA A 194 -11.50 -8.94 -24.66
CA ALA A 194 -12.30 -9.13 -23.44
C ALA A 194 -11.70 -10.21 -22.52
N THR A 195 -11.14 -11.30 -23.08
CA THR A 195 -10.42 -12.31 -22.27
C THR A 195 -9.19 -11.71 -21.60
N VAL A 196 -8.43 -10.87 -22.31
CA VAL A 196 -7.28 -10.14 -21.75
C VAL A 196 -7.72 -9.19 -20.64
N LEU A 197 -8.84 -8.48 -20.81
CA LEU A 197 -9.41 -7.62 -19.77
C LEU A 197 -9.70 -8.40 -18.48
N VAL A 198 -10.35 -9.57 -18.59
CA VAL A 198 -10.63 -10.43 -17.42
C VAL A 198 -9.33 -10.86 -16.74
N LEU A 199 -8.33 -11.27 -17.51
CA LEU A 199 -7.04 -11.70 -16.96
C LEU A 199 -6.32 -10.53 -16.26
N LEU A 200 -6.36 -9.33 -16.83
CA LEU A 200 -5.82 -8.12 -16.20
C LEU A 200 -6.54 -7.75 -14.92
N THR A 201 -7.86 -7.86 -14.86
CA THR A 201 -8.59 -7.59 -13.61
C THR A 201 -8.19 -8.55 -12.49
N LEU A 202 -7.93 -9.82 -12.82
CA LEU A 202 -7.43 -10.81 -11.86
C LEU A 202 -6.01 -10.46 -11.39
N LEU A 203 -5.14 -10.06 -12.32
CA LEU A 203 -3.79 -9.60 -12.00
C LEU A 203 -3.85 -8.39 -11.05
N GLU A 204 -4.70 -7.41 -11.34
CA GLU A 204 -4.80 -6.20 -10.54
C GLU A 204 -5.32 -6.47 -9.12
N VAL A 205 -6.26 -7.41 -8.97
CA VAL A 205 -6.69 -7.90 -7.65
C VAL A 205 -5.52 -8.52 -6.87
N ALA A 206 -4.67 -9.31 -7.52
CA ALA A 206 -3.48 -9.87 -6.89
C ALA A 206 -2.47 -8.78 -6.50
N VAL A 207 -2.21 -7.82 -7.39
CA VAL A 207 -1.30 -6.68 -7.15
C VAL A 207 -1.80 -5.81 -5.99
N ALA A 208 -3.10 -5.51 -5.93
CA ALA A 208 -3.70 -4.72 -4.86
C ALA A 208 -3.49 -5.33 -3.46
N MET A 209 -3.59 -6.66 -3.34
CA MET A 209 -3.31 -7.37 -2.09
C MET A 209 -1.82 -7.41 -1.75
N ILE A 210 -0.97 -7.76 -2.72
CA ILE A 210 0.49 -7.87 -2.53
C ILE A 210 1.08 -6.51 -2.14
N GLN A 211 0.60 -5.43 -2.75
CA GLN A 211 1.18 -4.11 -2.57
C GLN A 211 1.01 -3.57 -1.14
N ALA A 212 -0.16 -3.79 -0.53
CA ALA A 212 -0.38 -3.44 0.87
C ALA A 212 0.50 -4.28 1.81
N TYR A 213 0.69 -5.56 1.50
CA TYR A 213 1.57 -6.43 2.26
C TYR A 213 3.05 -5.99 2.17
N VAL A 214 3.55 -5.73 0.96
CA VAL A 214 4.94 -5.28 0.74
C VAL A 214 5.21 -3.94 1.44
N PHE A 215 4.23 -3.03 1.48
CA PHE A 215 4.36 -1.77 2.20
C PHE A 215 4.64 -1.99 3.69
N VAL A 216 3.84 -2.86 4.33
CA VAL A 216 3.96 -3.14 5.77
C VAL A 216 5.22 -3.94 6.06
N LEU A 217 5.55 -4.92 5.22
CA LEU A 217 6.75 -5.73 5.36
C LEU A 217 8.03 -4.87 5.29
N LEU A 218 8.13 -3.95 4.33
CA LEU A 218 9.27 -3.03 4.28
C LEU A 218 9.35 -2.13 5.52
N LEU A 219 8.21 -1.64 6.02
CA LEU A 219 8.18 -0.88 7.27
C LEU A 219 8.65 -1.74 8.47
N THR A 220 8.30 -3.02 8.51
CA THR A 220 8.78 -3.94 9.55
C THR A 220 10.29 -4.18 9.48
N LEU A 221 10.84 -4.32 8.27
CA LEU A 221 12.29 -4.44 8.08
C LEU A 221 13.03 -3.16 8.50
N TYR A 222 12.49 -1.98 8.19
CA TYR A 222 13.08 -0.72 8.63
C TYR A 222 13.01 -0.55 10.14
N LEU A 223 11.96 -1.07 10.77
CA LEU A 223 11.86 -1.11 12.21
C LEU A 223 12.89 -2.09 12.80
N GLN A 224 13.16 -3.22 12.15
CA GLN A 224 14.18 -4.17 12.58
C GLN A 224 15.62 -3.63 12.43
N GLU A 225 15.92 -2.88 11.37
CA GLU A 225 17.23 -2.24 11.18
C GLU A 225 17.52 -1.17 12.25
N ASN A 226 16.46 -0.52 12.76
CA ASN A 226 16.55 0.60 13.70
C ASN A 226 16.31 0.22 15.16
N ILE A 227 16.11 -1.06 15.51
CA ILE A 227 15.87 -1.51 16.90
C ILE A 227 17.05 -2.34 17.42
#